data_AF-A0A9P4IR51-F1
#
_entry.id   AF-A0A9P4IR51-F1
#
_cell.length_a   1.000
_cell.length_b   1.000
_cell.length_c   1.000
_cell.angle_alpha   90.00
_cell.angle_beta   90.00
_cell.angle_gamma   90.00
#
_symmetry.space_group_name_H-M   'P 1'
#
loop_
_entity.id
_entity.type
_entity.pdbx_description
1 polymer ?
#
loop_
_entity_poly.entity_id
_entity_poly.type
_entity_poly.pdbx_seq_one_letter_code
_entity_poly.pdbx_strand_id
1 'polypeptide(L)'
;MNKNKIPPAPPKSPVPGAGHHKNVSTSANGYSPKYTPPPEPTILPAPKVETRVEVPAVLETTSLSDLVERILDNASVLYPGEKVKCTTAVAASGVMVHAVVVAPKNPESQTSRFKVLYKGPGIAGDKKNPAKGRRDAIVACLEELERRVGKELLA
;
A
#
# COMPACT_ATOMS: atom_id res chain seq x y z
N MET A 1 30.85 47.47 -26.26
CA MET A 1 29.37 47.55 -26.26
C MET A 1 28.88 46.73 -25.07
N ASN A 2 28.46 47.36 -23.96
CA ASN A 2 27.04 47.59 -23.61
C ASN A 2 26.21 46.30 -23.75
N LYS A 3 25.45 45.77 -22.79
CA LYS A 3 24.87 46.24 -21.52
C LYS A 3 24.25 44.99 -20.84
N ASN A 4 24.18 44.95 -19.50
CA ASN A 4 23.04 44.55 -18.64
C ASN A 4 22.24 43.25 -18.99
N LYS A 5 21.72 42.43 -18.08
CA LYS A 5 21.37 42.54 -16.66
C LYS A 5 20.86 41.14 -16.23
N ILE A 6 20.95 40.90 -14.94
CA ILE A 6 20.53 39.74 -14.12
C ILE A 6 19.05 39.33 -14.34
N PRO A 7 18.69 38.04 -14.24
CA PRO A 7 17.33 37.61 -13.91
C PRO A 7 17.16 37.47 -12.37
N PRO A 8 16.22 38.17 -11.72
CA PRO A 8 15.93 37.95 -10.30
C PRO A 8 14.87 36.86 -10.07
N ALA A 9 15.02 36.17 -8.94
CA ALA A 9 14.18 35.09 -8.40
C ALA A 9 12.74 35.53 -8.04
N PRO A 10 11.77 34.59 -7.95
CA PRO A 10 10.54 34.82 -7.20
C PRO A 10 10.82 34.56 -5.71
N PRO A 11 10.30 35.36 -4.75
CA PRO A 11 9.02 34.96 -4.13
C PRO A 11 8.22 36.07 -3.42
N LYS A 12 7.06 35.64 -2.89
CA LYS A 12 6.29 36.11 -1.70
C LYS A 12 4.95 36.78 -1.98
N SER A 13 3.89 36.00 -1.75
CA SER A 13 2.52 36.45 -1.46
C SER A 13 2.45 37.10 -0.07
N PRO A 14 1.70 38.21 0.12
CA PRO A 14 1.40 38.76 1.45
C PRO A 14 0.05 38.32 2.03
N VAL A 15 0.00 38.44 3.36
CA VAL A 15 -0.93 37.98 4.42
C VAL A 15 -2.28 38.72 4.44
N PRO A 16 -3.37 38.11 4.99
CA PRO A 16 -4.70 38.70 5.11
C PRO A 16 -4.79 39.87 6.11
N GLY A 17 -5.53 40.91 5.72
CA GLY A 17 -5.82 42.10 6.53
C GLY A 17 -6.95 41.90 7.54
N ALA A 18 -6.71 42.42 8.75
CA ALA A 18 -7.68 42.61 9.81
C ALA A 18 -8.54 43.87 9.57
N GLY A 19 -9.78 43.87 10.05
CA GLY A 19 -10.64 45.07 10.06
C GLY A 19 -11.97 44.83 10.77
N HIS A 20 -12.13 45.47 11.92
CA HIS A 20 -13.24 45.34 12.87
C HIS A 20 -14.33 46.42 12.69
N HIS A 21 -15.58 46.02 12.99
CA HIS A 21 -16.77 46.75 13.47
C HIS A 21 -17.16 48.13 12.91
N LYS A 22 -18.41 48.24 12.43
CA LYS A 22 -19.28 49.39 12.72
C LYS A 22 -20.73 48.94 12.95
N ASN A 23 -21.21 49.23 14.16
CA ASN A 23 -22.59 49.11 14.62
C ASN A 23 -23.36 50.37 14.17
N VAL A 24 -24.51 50.22 13.50
CA VAL A 24 -25.52 51.29 13.39
C VAL A 24 -26.91 50.65 13.49
N SER A 25 -27.59 50.95 14.58
CA SER A 25 -29.02 50.72 14.80
C SER A 25 -29.81 51.82 14.09
N THR A 26 -30.95 51.48 13.44
CA THR A 26 -32.29 52.03 13.75
C THR A 26 -33.34 51.69 12.67
N SER A 27 -34.53 51.34 13.19
CA SER A 27 -35.86 51.68 12.67
C SER A 27 -36.50 50.86 11.54
N ALA A 28 -37.48 50.06 11.99
CA ALA A 28 -38.86 49.98 11.49
C ALA A 28 -39.10 49.53 10.03
N ASN A 29 -39.61 48.30 9.90
CA ASN A 29 -40.72 48.06 8.98
C ASN A 29 -41.58 46.88 9.45
N GLY A 30 -42.89 47.11 9.47
CA GLY A 30 -43.90 46.20 9.99
C GLY A 30 -44.05 44.94 9.14
N TYR A 31 -43.46 43.85 9.63
CA TYR A 31 -43.78 42.51 9.21
C TYR A 31 -44.02 41.67 10.47
N SER A 32 -45.21 41.09 10.59
CA SER A 32 -45.57 40.17 11.66
C SER A 32 -45.33 38.73 11.18
N PRO A 33 -44.30 38.02 11.68
CA PRO A 33 -44.24 36.58 11.47
C PRO A 33 -45.23 35.95 12.44
N LYS A 34 -46.22 35.22 11.92
CA LYS A 34 -47.03 34.31 12.73
C LYS A 34 -46.06 33.39 13.50
N TYR A 35 -46.15 33.39 14.83
CA TYR A 35 -45.38 32.45 15.64
C TYR A 35 -45.91 31.03 15.39
N THR A 36 -45.17 30.24 14.62
CA THR A 36 -45.29 28.78 14.67
C THR A 36 -44.26 28.29 15.67
N PRO A 37 -44.67 27.66 16.80
CA PRO A 37 -43.71 26.99 17.65
C PRO A 37 -42.98 25.91 16.83
N PRO A 38 -41.67 25.73 17.03
CA PRO A 38 -40.97 24.60 16.43
C PRO A 38 -41.65 23.31 16.90
N PRO A 39 -41.78 22.28 16.05
CA PRO A 39 -42.26 20.98 16.50
C PRO A 39 -41.39 20.52 17.68
N GLU A 40 -42.03 19.97 18.71
CA GLU A 40 -41.32 19.38 19.85
C GLU A 40 -40.25 18.41 19.32
N PRO A 41 -39.03 18.39 19.90
CA PRO A 41 -38.02 17.46 19.47
C PRO A 41 -38.55 16.05 19.72
N THR A 42 -38.89 15.35 18.64
CA THR A 42 -39.16 13.92 18.68
C THR A 42 -37.95 13.27 19.36
N ILE A 43 -38.14 12.75 20.57
CA ILE A 43 -37.13 11.93 21.24
C ILE A 43 -37.06 10.64 20.42
N LEU A 44 -36.20 10.66 19.40
CA LEU A 44 -35.85 9.45 18.68
C LEU A 44 -35.21 8.51 19.71
N PRO A 45 -35.65 7.25 19.81
CA PRO A 45 -34.95 6.28 20.64
C PRO A 45 -33.48 6.29 20.23
N ALA A 46 -32.58 6.38 21.21
CA ALA A 46 -31.14 6.42 20.99
C ALA A 46 -30.79 5.36 19.94
N PRO A 47 -30.04 5.71 18.89
CA PRO A 47 -29.61 4.71 17.93
C PRO A 47 -28.90 3.64 18.75
N LYS A 48 -29.41 2.41 18.71
CA LYS A 48 -28.60 1.27 19.08
C LYS A 48 -27.43 1.35 18.11
N VAL A 49 -26.33 1.91 18.59
CA VAL A 49 -25.03 1.71 17.99
C VAL A 49 -24.77 0.23 18.19
N GLU A 50 -25.36 -0.61 17.35
CA GLU A 50 -24.67 -1.79 16.92
C GLU A 50 -23.41 -1.23 16.27
N THR A 51 -22.33 -1.18 17.04
CA THR A 51 -21.00 -1.14 16.50
C THR A 51 -20.85 -2.42 15.70
N ARG A 52 -21.47 -2.46 14.51
CA ARG A 52 -20.94 -3.24 13.41
C ARG A 52 -19.62 -2.55 13.13
N VAL A 53 -18.59 -3.03 13.83
CA VAL A 53 -17.28 -3.11 13.22
C VAL A 53 -17.55 -3.96 12.00
N GLU A 54 -17.87 -3.32 10.88
CA GLU A 54 -17.60 -3.90 9.58
C GLU A 54 -16.08 -4.00 9.56
N VAL A 55 -15.58 -5.09 10.16
CA VAL A 55 -14.29 -5.66 9.77
C VAL A 55 -14.49 -5.81 8.28
N PRO A 56 -13.77 -5.06 7.42
CA PRO A 56 -13.99 -5.17 6.00
C PRO A 56 -13.82 -6.65 5.66
N ALA A 57 -14.93 -7.31 5.33
CA ALA A 57 -14.95 -8.67 4.82
C ALA A 57 -14.53 -8.62 3.36
N VAL A 58 -13.43 -7.92 3.10
CA VAL A 58 -12.59 -8.17 1.96
C VAL A 58 -11.49 -8.99 2.58
N LEU A 59 -11.66 -10.31 2.55
CA LEU A 59 -10.48 -11.16 2.33
C LEU A 59 -9.81 -10.50 1.12
N GLU A 60 -8.76 -9.71 1.36
CA GLU A 60 -7.92 -9.19 0.29
C GLU A 60 -7.68 -10.39 -0.60
N THR A 61 -8.23 -10.37 -1.82
CA THR A 61 -7.79 -11.28 -2.86
C THR A 61 -6.34 -10.94 -3.07
N THR A 62 -5.46 -11.53 -2.26
CA THR A 62 -4.03 -11.25 -2.26
C THR A 62 -3.57 -11.61 -3.65
N SER A 63 -3.26 -10.58 -4.43
CA SER A 63 -2.89 -10.76 -5.80
C SER A 63 -1.57 -11.51 -5.83
N LEU A 64 -1.29 -12.22 -6.93
CA LEU A 64 0.00 -12.90 -7.05
C LEU A 64 1.17 -11.90 -6.94
N SER A 65 0.96 -10.67 -7.38
CA SER A 65 1.93 -9.59 -7.26
C SER A 65 2.18 -9.23 -5.80
N ASP A 66 1.13 -9.11 -4.98
CA ASP A 66 1.25 -8.77 -3.56
C ASP A 66 2.04 -9.85 -2.79
N LEU A 67 1.81 -11.13 -3.13
CA LEU A 67 2.59 -12.24 -2.57
C LEU A 67 4.07 -12.15 -2.97
N VAL A 68 4.34 -11.79 -4.23
CA VAL A 68 5.71 -11.63 -4.72
C VAL A 68 6.39 -10.43 -4.07
N GLU A 69 5.71 -9.30 -3.90
CA GLU A 69 6.23 -8.12 -3.22
C GLU A 69 6.62 -8.46 -1.78
N ARG A 70 5.75 -9.14 -1.03
CA ARG A 70 6.08 -9.62 0.33
C ARG A 70 7.27 -10.58 0.36
N ILE A 71 7.41 -11.45 -0.64
CA ILE A 71 8.60 -12.32 -0.77
C ILE A 71 9.85 -11.47 -0.93
N LEU A 72 9.81 -10.43 -1.77
CA LEU A 72 10.96 -9.55 -2.01
C LEU A 72 11.32 -8.75 -0.76
N ASP A 73 10.34 -8.23 -0.04
CA ASP A 73 10.54 -7.50 1.21
C ASP A 73 11.20 -8.40 2.26
N ASN A 74 10.65 -9.59 2.50
CA ASN A 74 11.22 -10.56 3.42
C ASN A 74 12.63 -11.02 2.99
N ALA A 75 12.85 -11.23 1.69
CA ALA A 75 14.16 -11.59 1.17
C ALA A 75 15.18 -10.45 1.34
N SER A 76 14.76 -9.19 1.29
CA SER A 76 15.65 -8.04 1.50
C SER A 76 16.22 -7.97 2.92
N VAL A 77 15.46 -8.48 3.91
CA VAL A 77 15.92 -8.61 5.30
C VAL A 77 17.01 -9.68 5.42
N LEU A 78 16.82 -10.83 4.76
CA LEU A 78 17.77 -11.95 4.82
C LEU A 78 19.01 -11.75 3.94
N TYR A 79 18.89 -10.96 2.87
CA TYR A 79 19.94 -10.73 1.88
C TYR A 79 20.16 -9.23 1.63
N PRO A 80 20.62 -8.47 2.65
CA PRO A 80 20.80 -7.03 2.53
C PRO A 80 21.85 -6.69 1.46
N GLY A 81 21.56 -5.68 0.63
CA GLY A 81 22.45 -5.20 -0.43
C GLY A 81 22.33 -5.94 -1.77
N GLU A 82 21.57 -7.04 -1.83
CA GLU A 82 21.31 -7.76 -3.08
C GLU A 82 20.06 -7.20 -3.79
N LYS A 83 20.11 -7.05 -5.12
CA LYS A 83 18.93 -6.74 -5.93
C LYS A 83 18.15 -8.02 -6.20
N VAL A 84 17.29 -8.39 -5.26
CA VAL A 84 16.51 -9.63 -5.29
C VAL A 84 15.39 -9.60 -6.33
N LYS A 85 15.10 -10.77 -6.92
CA LYS A 85 13.94 -11.04 -7.79
C LYS A 85 13.36 -12.40 -7.43
N CYS A 86 12.04 -12.53 -7.52
CA CYS A 86 11.36 -13.81 -7.34
C CYS A 86 10.91 -14.33 -8.71
N THR A 87 11.13 -15.62 -8.95
CA THR A 87 10.64 -16.31 -10.15
C THR A 87 10.25 -17.74 -9.81
N THR A 88 9.53 -18.42 -10.69
CA THR A 88 9.19 -19.84 -10.54
C THR A 88 10.03 -20.69 -11.48
N ALA A 89 10.57 -21.79 -10.96
CA ALA A 89 11.29 -22.80 -11.71
C ALA A 89 10.54 -24.13 -11.67
N VAL A 90 10.57 -24.88 -12.77
CA VAL A 90 10.04 -26.23 -12.85
C VAL A 90 11.20 -27.20 -12.85
N ALA A 91 11.15 -28.25 -12.02
CA ALA A 91 12.16 -29.29 -12.00
C ALA A 91 12.17 -30.06 -13.33
N ALA A 92 13.29 -30.72 -13.65
CA ALA A 92 13.43 -31.52 -14.87
C ALA A 92 12.37 -32.62 -15.03
N SER A 93 11.78 -33.10 -13.92
CA SER A 93 10.64 -34.03 -13.93
C SER A 93 9.35 -33.44 -14.50
N GLY A 94 9.26 -32.12 -14.68
CA GLY A 94 8.10 -31.42 -15.23
C GLY A 94 6.89 -31.34 -14.29
N VAL A 95 6.97 -31.98 -13.12
CA VAL A 95 5.87 -32.06 -12.16
C VAL A 95 6.12 -31.17 -10.95
N MET A 96 7.37 -30.96 -10.54
CA MET A 96 7.65 -30.17 -9.34
C MET A 96 7.91 -28.71 -9.67
N VAL A 97 7.22 -27.80 -8.99
CA VAL A 97 7.36 -26.35 -9.13
C VAL A 97 7.98 -25.77 -7.87
N HIS A 98 8.92 -24.86 -8.04
CA HIS A 98 9.56 -24.10 -6.98
C HIS A 98 9.40 -22.61 -7.25
N ALA A 99 9.16 -21.81 -6.22
CA ALA A 99 9.51 -20.40 -6.26
C ALA A 99 10.96 -20.25 -5.82
N VAL A 100 11.72 -19.38 -6.50
CA VAL A 100 13.13 -19.14 -6.24
C VAL A 100 13.38 -17.64 -6.17
N VAL A 101 14.16 -17.24 -5.17
CA VAL A 101 14.68 -15.89 -5.05
C VAL A 101 16.09 -15.87 -5.62
N VAL A 102 16.31 -14.96 -6.54
CA VAL A 102 17.55 -14.83 -7.29
C VAL A 102 18.08 -13.41 -7.21
N ALA A 103 19.38 -13.24 -7.40
CA ALA A 103 20.01 -11.93 -7.57
C ALA A 103 20.99 -11.98 -8.75
N PRO A 104 21.28 -10.83 -9.39
CA PRO A 104 22.33 -10.76 -10.40
C PRO A 104 23.66 -11.29 -9.87
N LYS A 105 24.39 -12.09 -10.65
CA LYS A 105 25.73 -12.54 -10.25
C LYS A 105 26.74 -11.39 -10.20
N ASN A 106 26.62 -10.47 -11.14
CA ASN A 106 27.42 -9.26 -11.21
C ASN A 106 26.46 -8.07 -11.30
N PRO A 107 26.25 -7.30 -10.22
CA PRO A 107 25.31 -6.18 -10.24
C PRO A 107 25.74 -5.04 -11.17
N GLU A 108 27.04 -4.92 -11.46
CA GLU A 108 27.62 -3.91 -12.35
C GLU A 108 27.61 -4.32 -13.83
N SER A 109 27.51 -5.62 -14.08
CA SER A 109 27.53 -6.16 -15.43
C SER A 109 26.10 -6.36 -15.90
N GLN A 110 25.73 -5.85 -17.08
CA GLN A 110 24.43 -6.11 -17.71
C GLN A 110 24.26 -7.58 -18.18
N THR A 111 24.98 -8.52 -17.58
CA THR A 111 24.88 -9.94 -17.90
C THR A 111 23.61 -10.50 -17.27
N SER A 112 22.81 -11.21 -18.08
CA SER A 112 21.55 -11.86 -17.66
C SER A 112 21.74 -13.06 -16.72
N ARG A 113 22.90 -13.18 -16.06
CA ARG A 113 23.24 -14.32 -15.21
C ARG A 113 22.82 -14.04 -13.77
N PHE A 114 21.94 -14.89 -13.25
CA PHE A 114 21.47 -14.82 -11.88
C PHE A 114 22.10 -15.93 -11.02
N LYS A 115 22.33 -15.64 -9.73
CA LYS A 115 22.57 -16.62 -8.68
C LYS A 115 21.26 -16.88 -7.94
N VAL A 116 21.04 -18.13 -7.55
CA VAL A 116 19.91 -18.48 -6.67
C VAL A 116 20.34 -18.21 -5.24
N LEU A 117 19.63 -17.31 -4.56
CA LEU A 117 19.85 -16.99 -3.14
C LEU A 117 19.05 -17.94 -2.26
N TYR A 118 17.81 -18.19 -2.65
CA TYR A 118 16.90 -19.05 -1.93
C TYR A 118 16.04 -19.87 -2.89
N LYS A 119 15.85 -21.15 -2.56
CA LYS A 119 14.94 -22.05 -3.26
C LYS A 119 13.84 -22.46 -2.31
N GLY A 120 12.61 -22.07 -2.64
CA GLY A 120 11.42 -22.44 -1.90
C GLY A 120 11.11 -23.94 -1.98
N PRO A 121 10.18 -24.41 -1.12
CA PRO A 121 9.75 -25.79 -1.10
C PRO A 121 9.23 -26.25 -2.47
N GLY A 122 9.40 -27.54 -2.76
CA GLY A 122 8.89 -28.15 -4.00
C GLY A 122 7.42 -28.48 -3.87
N ILE A 123 6.59 -27.85 -4.69
CA ILE A 123 5.16 -28.14 -4.76
C ILE A 123 4.89 -29.03 -5.97
N ALA A 124 4.07 -30.06 -5.78
CA ALA A 124 3.57 -30.88 -6.88
C ALA A 124 2.66 -30.00 -7.76
N GLY A 125 3.13 -29.73 -8.97
CA GLY A 125 2.41 -29.03 -10.01
C GLY A 125 1.34 -29.90 -10.63
N ASP A 126 0.27 -29.24 -11.06
CA ASP A 126 -0.79 -29.86 -11.83
C ASP A 126 -0.50 -29.67 -13.32
N LYS A 127 -0.37 -30.78 -14.06
CA LYS A 127 -0.15 -30.76 -15.51
C LYS A 127 -1.28 -30.07 -16.26
N LYS A 128 -2.52 -30.15 -15.75
CA LYS A 128 -3.71 -29.53 -16.36
C LYS A 128 -3.85 -28.07 -15.95
N ASN A 129 -3.29 -27.68 -14.80
CA ASN A 129 -3.34 -26.31 -14.30
C ASN A 129 -1.98 -25.86 -13.73
N PRO A 130 -1.01 -25.51 -14.60
CA PRO A 130 0.32 -25.10 -14.16
C PRO A 130 0.31 -23.77 -13.39
N ALA A 131 -0.71 -22.92 -13.61
CA ALA A 131 -0.86 -21.66 -12.87
C ALA A 131 -1.13 -21.89 -11.38
N LYS A 132 -1.94 -22.92 -11.05
CA LYS A 132 -2.18 -23.31 -9.67
C LYS A 132 -0.89 -23.76 -8.98
N GLY A 133 -0.12 -24.65 -9.61
CA GLY A 133 1.16 -25.12 -9.06
C GLY A 133 2.16 -23.98 -8.82
N ARG A 134 2.23 -22.99 -9.71
CA ARG A 134 3.05 -21.78 -9.52
C ARG A 134 2.58 -20.93 -8.34
N ARG A 135 1.27 -20.70 -8.23
CA ARG A 135 0.70 -19.93 -7.11
C ARG A 135 0.97 -20.63 -5.78
N ASP A 136 0.71 -21.93 -5.70
CA ASP A 136 0.93 -22.72 -4.49
C ASP A 136 2.42 -22.72 -4.10
N ALA A 137 3.34 -22.79 -5.07
CA ALA A 137 4.78 -22.67 -4.82
C ALA A 137 5.21 -21.29 -4.30
N ILE A 138 4.57 -20.22 -4.78
CA ILE A 138 4.81 -18.85 -4.31
C ILE A 138 4.32 -18.69 -2.88
N VAL A 139 3.10 -19.14 -2.57
CA VAL A 139 2.55 -19.11 -1.20
C VAL A 139 3.46 -19.86 -0.22
N ALA A 140 3.82 -21.11 -0.56
CA ALA A 140 4.67 -21.92 0.31
C ALA A 140 6.09 -21.32 0.48
N CYS A 141 6.60 -20.59 -0.51
CA CYS A 141 7.87 -19.86 -0.39
C CYS A 141 7.75 -18.65 0.53
N LEU A 142 6.64 -17.90 0.48
CA LEU A 142 6.39 -16.77 1.36
C LEU A 142 6.35 -17.22 2.82
N GLU A 143 5.56 -18.25 3.13
CA GLU A 143 5.41 -18.79 4.49
C GLU A 143 6.77 -19.21 5.08
N GLU A 144 7.60 -19.89 4.29
CA GLU A 144 8.93 -20.33 4.75
C GLU A 144 9.92 -19.17 4.88
N LEU A 145 9.83 -18.13 4.05
CA LEU A 145 10.63 -16.92 4.20
C LEU A 145 10.23 -16.13 5.46
N GLU A 146 8.93 -15.96 5.71
CA GLU A 146 8.43 -15.30 6.93
C GLU A 146 8.90 -16.03 8.19
N ARG A 147 8.87 -17.37 8.17
CA ARG A 147 9.39 -18.18 9.27
C ARG A 147 10.89 -17.97 9.50
N ARG A 148 11.68 -17.74 8.45
CA ARG A 148 13.13 -17.48 8.55
C ARG A 148 13.42 -16.06 9.03
N VAL A 149 12.73 -15.07 8.48
CA VAL A 149 12.82 -13.68 8.93
C VAL A 149 12.43 -13.56 10.40
N GLY A 150 11.33 -14.21 10.81
CA GLY A 150 10.90 -14.22 12.20
C GLY A 150 11.95 -14.82 13.14
N LYS A 151 12.77 -15.77 12.68
CA LYS A 151 13.90 -16.29 13.46
C LYS A 151 15.07 -15.31 13.52
N GLU A 152 15.39 -14.65 12.41
CA GLU A 152 16.49 -13.69 12.35
C GLU A 152 16.22 -12.44 13.20
N LEU A 153 14.96 -11.98 13.24
CA LEU A 153 14.56 -10.78 14.00
C LEU A 153 14.38 -11.04 15.50
N LEU A 154 14.15 -12.29 15.90
CA LEU A 154 13.96 -12.69 17.30
C LEU A 154 15.20 -13.33 17.93
N ALA A 155 16.28 -13.52 17.15
CA ALA A 155 17.57 -14.01 17.62
C ALA A 155 18.45 -12.87 18.13
#